data_AF-A0A7C5JZB4-F1
#
_entry.id   AF-A0A7C5JZB4-F1
#
_cell.length_a   1.000
_cell.length_b   1.000
_cell.length_c   1.000
_cell.angle_alpha   90.00
_cell.angle_beta   90.00
_cell.angle_gamma   90.00
#
_symmetry.space_group_name_H-M   'P 1'
#
loop_
_entity.id
_entity.type
_entity.pdbx_description
1 polymer ?
#
loop_
_entity_poly.entity_id
_entity_poly.type
_entity_poly.pdbx_seq_one_letter_code
_entity_poly.pdbx_strand_id
1 'polypeptide(L)'
;MEANSNDGAFNMAQHIITFAKPPWVKREHTGKLERLIMQLGSGKGEFSEVEGIPRSIGCIGNNRFILRDTPMEPRRIKEIIREFSLISGKDLYLTNYDDLSLLEELSRFSATLPIENVYPVVRLEDFERADLPSNVKPIVEARYSSENIKKLQNIEDAHAVLLMIKGSEIKNIKDLPFSCEIYIDVLFPGSLKRVDFDLMEAKRTFKVHNNFHPCLSGTLAITREGFALPCPLLRKFIVGNAKELSLKEILRKRRLKRFWKLGKKEIEGCKLCPFNSTCHDCRALEYYASGDIMGLEYCPLDHPLGYNVQKSFMLWKIK
;
A
#
# COMPACT_ATOMS: atom_id res chain seq x y z
N MET A 1 37.29 8.46 8.94
CA MET A 1 36.55 8.58 10.22
C MET A 1 35.10 8.30 9.91
N GLU A 2 34.70 7.05 10.12
CA GLU A 2 33.33 6.57 9.97
C GLU A 2 32.47 7.18 11.08
N ALA A 3 31.42 7.89 10.70
CA ALA A 3 30.42 8.36 11.65
C ALA A 3 29.38 7.26 11.88
N ASN A 4 29.69 6.37 12.82
CA ASN A 4 28.67 5.64 13.56
C ASN A 4 27.97 6.62 14.51
N SER A 5 26.67 6.86 14.31
CA SER A 5 25.66 7.00 15.38
C SER A 5 24.33 7.51 14.83
N ASN A 6 23.33 6.64 14.85
CA ASN A 6 21.99 7.02 15.28
C ASN A 6 21.22 5.75 15.65
N ASP A 7 21.41 5.34 16.90
CA ASP A 7 20.72 4.26 17.57
C ASP A 7 19.21 4.53 17.62
N GLY A 8 18.44 3.66 16.96
CA GLY A 8 17.00 3.50 17.14
C GLY A 8 16.71 2.08 17.65
N ALA A 9 15.68 1.91 18.48
CA ALA A 9 15.37 0.71 19.26
C ALA A 9 14.91 -0.54 18.46
N PHE A 10 15.26 -0.63 17.18
CA PHE A 10 15.13 -1.82 16.35
C PHE A 10 16.49 -2.08 15.69
N ASN A 11 17.42 -2.68 16.45
CA ASN A 11 18.46 -3.49 15.83
C ASN A 11 17.73 -4.52 14.96
N MET A 12 17.96 -4.42 13.65
CA MET A 12 17.21 -5.12 12.62
C MET A 12 17.22 -6.63 12.89
N ALA A 13 16.07 -7.17 13.30
CA ALA A 13 15.76 -8.57 13.08
C ALA A 13 16.07 -8.84 11.60
N GLN A 14 16.91 -9.84 11.33
CA GLN A 14 17.35 -10.16 9.98
C GLN A 14 16.10 -10.24 9.07
N HIS A 15 16.17 -9.60 7.90
CA HIS A 15 15.12 -9.60 6.86
C HIS A 15 13.87 -8.70 7.03
N ILE A 16 13.70 -7.91 8.09
CA ILE A 16 12.63 -6.89 8.10
C ILE A 16 12.97 -5.74 7.13
N ILE A 17 12.26 -5.68 6.01
CA ILE A 17 12.48 -4.66 4.98
C ILE A 17 11.69 -3.40 5.26
N THR A 18 10.46 -3.49 5.73
CA THR A 18 9.66 -2.27 6.00
C THR A 18 8.73 -2.44 7.18
N PHE A 19 8.43 -1.32 7.83
CA PHE A 19 7.63 -1.25 9.04
C PHE A 19 6.57 -0.17 8.91
N ALA A 20 5.30 -0.59 8.96
CA ALA A 20 4.10 0.25 8.91
C ALA A 20 3.94 1.13 7.66
N LYS A 21 4.67 0.81 6.59
CA LYS A 21 4.64 1.56 5.32
C LYS A 21 5.10 0.67 4.16
N PRO A 22 4.62 0.92 2.94
CA PRO A 22 5.08 0.16 1.78
C PRO A 22 6.58 0.35 1.48
N PRO A 23 7.25 -0.65 0.87
CA PRO A 23 8.70 -0.62 0.68
C PRO A 23 9.17 0.51 -0.26
N TRP A 24 8.33 0.96 -1.19
CA TRP A 24 8.70 2.01 -2.15
C TRP A 24 8.87 3.40 -1.53
N VAL A 25 8.39 3.63 -0.30
CA VAL A 25 8.60 4.90 0.43
C VAL A 25 10.09 5.17 0.70
N LYS A 26 10.95 4.16 0.55
CA LYS A 26 12.41 4.26 0.66
C LYS A 26 13.11 4.81 -0.59
N ARG A 27 12.39 5.13 -1.67
CA ARG A 27 12.96 5.61 -2.93
C ARG A 27 12.28 6.92 -3.34
N GLU A 28 13.02 7.80 -4.00
CA GLU A 28 12.43 9.01 -4.58
C GLU A 28 11.64 8.68 -5.84
N HIS A 29 10.53 9.38 -6.05
CA HIS A 29 9.67 9.20 -7.21
C HIS A 29 10.13 10.06 -8.39
N THR A 30 10.06 9.49 -9.58
CA THR A 30 10.37 10.18 -10.84
C THR A 30 9.24 11.08 -11.36
N GLY A 31 8.06 11.06 -10.70
CA GLY A 31 6.85 11.72 -11.17
C GLY A 31 6.15 11.04 -12.35
N LYS A 32 6.66 9.89 -12.79
CA LYS A 32 6.07 8.99 -13.80
C LYS A 32 5.37 7.81 -13.13
N LEU A 33 4.64 7.01 -13.90
CA LEU A 33 4.04 5.76 -13.40
C LEU A 33 5.16 4.77 -13.08
N GLU A 34 5.15 4.23 -11.86
CA GLU A 34 6.15 3.28 -11.37
C GLU A 34 5.48 2.01 -10.86
N ARG A 35 4.23 2.10 -10.38
CA ARG A 35 3.55 1.02 -9.71
C ARG A 35 2.12 0.90 -10.19
N LEU A 36 1.75 -0.28 -10.65
CA LEU A 36 0.38 -0.63 -10.96
C LEU A 36 -0.10 -1.67 -9.94
N ILE A 37 -1.20 -1.37 -9.25
CA ILE A 37 -1.84 -2.31 -8.32
C ILE A 37 -3.17 -2.75 -8.96
N MET A 38 -3.22 -4.00 -9.42
CA MET A 38 -4.41 -4.60 -10.05
C MET A 38 -5.17 -5.43 -9.01
N GLN A 39 -6.41 -5.03 -8.72
CA GLN A 39 -7.31 -5.80 -7.87
C GLN A 39 -8.10 -6.79 -8.73
N LEU A 40 -7.95 -8.08 -8.46
CA LEU A 40 -8.45 -9.16 -9.32
C LEU A 40 -9.83 -9.70 -8.93
N GLY A 41 -10.47 -9.10 -7.94
CA GLY A 41 -11.74 -9.55 -7.38
C GLY A 41 -12.27 -8.61 -6.31
N SER A 42 -13.32 -9.06 -5.64
CA SER A 42 -13.77 -8.52 -4.36
C SER A 42 -12.73 -8.76 -3.25
N GLY A 43 -11.98 -9.85 -3.36
CA GLY A 43 -10.94 -10.29 -2.46
C GLY A 43 -11.48 -11.06 -1.25
N LYS A 44 -10.63 -11.91 -0.66
CA LYS A 44 -10.95 -12.76 0.49
C LYS A 44 -10.17 -12.40 1.76
N GLY A 45 -9.65 -11.17 1.83
CA GLY A 45 -8.84 -10.72 2.98
C GLY A 45 -9.62 -10.65 4.28
N GLU A 46 -8.93 -10.51 5.42
CA GLU A 46 -9.55 -10.43 6.74
C GLU A 46 -10.43 -9.17 6.92
N PHE A 47 -9.96 -8.04 6.41
CA PHE A 47 -10.59 -6.73 6.61
C PHE A 47 -11.45 -6.32 5.41
N SER A 48 -12.58 -5.69 5.68
CA SER A 48 -13.54 -5.27 4.65
C SER A 48 -13.68 -3.75 4.58
N GLU A 49 -14.08 -3.22 3.43
CA GLU A 49 -14.36 -1.78 3.32
C GLU A 49 -15.57 -1.32 4.15
N VAL A 50 -16.43 -2.25 4.58
CA VAL A 50 -17.62 -1.98 5.40
C VAL A 50 -17.24 -1.80 6.87
N GLU A 51 -16.41 -2.71 7.39
CA GLU A 51 -15.97 -2.69 8.79
C GLU A 51 -14.73 -1.80 8.99
N GLY A 52 -14.00 -1.56 7.89
CA GLY A 52 -12.77 -0.78 7.86
C GLY A 52 -11.55 -1.63 7.56
N ILE A 53 -10.57 -0.99 6.93
CA ILE A 53 -9.27 -1.57 6.61
C ILE A 53 -8.21 -0.82 7.43
N PRO A 54 -7.96 -1.22 8.69
CA PRO A 54 -7.04 -0.55 9.60
C PRO A 54 -5.57 -0.81 9.27
N ARG A 55 -5.23 -1.12 8.02
CA ARG A 55 -3.92 -1.66 7.63
C ARG A 55 -3.00 -0.57 7.11
N SER A 56 -1.81 -0.47 7.68
CA SER A 56 -0.76 0.45 7.22
C SER A 56 -0.22 0.17 5.81
N ILE A 57 -0.26 -1.09 5.37
CA ILE A 57 0.14 -1.57 4.05
C ILE A 57 -1.01 -2.35 3.38
N GLY A 58 -2.26 -2.06 3.77
CA GLY A 58 -3.45 -2.67 3.15
C GLY A 58 -3.59 -2.35 1.66
N CYS A 59 -2.79 -1.42 1.13
CA CYS A 59 -2.79 -1.08 -0.28
C CYS A 59 -2.29 -2.18 -1.22
N ILE A 60 -1.45 -3.11 -0.75
CA ILE A 60 -1.00 -4.27 -1.55
C ILE A 60 -1.52 -5.60 -0.99
N GLY A 61 -2.20 -5.57 0.16
CA GLY A 61 -2.76 -6.76 0.77
C GLY A 61 -4.10 -7.20 0.18
N ASN A 62 -4.53 -8.40 0.56
CA ASN A 62 -5.89 -8.85 0.32
C ASN A 62 -6.83 -8.23 1.35
N ASN A 63 -7.94 -7.69 0.86
CA ASN A 63 -9.04 -7.10 1.62
C ASN A 63 -10.35 -7.52 0.95
N ARG A 64 -11.50 -7.28 1.60
CA ARG A 64 -12.83 -7.47 1.00
C ARG A 64 -13.42 -6.14 0.56
N PHE A 65 -13.77 -6.06 -0.71
CA PHE A 65 -14.39 -4.89 -1.33
C PHE A 65 -15.75 -5.23 -1.93
N ILE A 66 -16.67 -4.29 -1.85
CA ILE A 66 -17.94 -4.29 -2.57
C ILE A 66 -17.67 -3.86 -4.01
N LEU A 67 -18.02 -4.76 -4.93
CA LEU A 67 -18.10 -4.47 -6.36
C LEU A 67 -19.38 -3.66 -6.61
N ARG A 68 -19.22 -2.50 -7.22
CA ARG A 68 -20.24 -1.48 -7.54
C ARG A 68 -20.65 -1.48 -9.02
N ASP A 69 -19.98 -2.26 -9.86
CA ASP A 69 -20.14 -2.39 -11.29
C ASP A 69 -19.67 -3.80 -11.74
N THR A 70 -19.95 -4.17 -13.00
CA THR A 70 -19.59 -5.46 -13.56
C THR A 70 -18.07 -5.65 -13.57
N PRO A 71 -17.53 -6.80 -13.14
CA PRO A 71 -16.11 -7.10 -13.29
C PRO A 71 -15.65 -7.01 -14.76
N MET A 72 -14.48 -6.43 -15.04
CA MET A 72 -13.81 -6.51 -16.36
C MET A 72 -13.58 -7.94 -16.89
N GLU A 73 -13.53 -8.13 -18.20
CA GLU A 73 -13.08 -9.43 -18.73
C GLU A 73 -11.57 -9.63 -18.52
N PRO A 74 -11.07 -10.87 -18.29
CA PRO A 74 -9.63 -11.15 -18.14
C PRO A 74 -8.79 -10.59 -19.30
N ARG A 75 -9.34 -10.59 -20.52
CA ARG A 75 -8.72 -9.96 -21.69
C ARG A 75 -8.40 -8.49 -21.47
N ARG A 76 -9.32 -7.71 -20.90
CA ARG A 76 -9.11 -6.28 -20.66
C ARG A 76 -8.05 -6.06 -19.58
N ILE A 77 -8.02 -6.91 -18.55
CA ILE A 77 -6.97 -6.90 -17.51
C ILE A 77 -5.58 -7.12 -18.15
N LYS A 78 -5.46 -8.11 -19.04
CA LYS A 78 -4.22 -8.39 -19.79
C LYS A 78 -3.80 -7.21 -20.68
N GLU A 79 -4.73 -6.53 -21.33
CA GLU A 79 -4.45 -5.32 -22.11
C GLU A 79 -3.87 -4.20 -21.23
N ILE A 80 -4.48 -3.93 -20.07
CA ILE A 80 -3.98 -2.94 -19.11
C ILE A 80 -2.55 -3.27 -18.64
N ILE A 81 -2.28 -4.54 -18.34
CA ILE A 81 -0.95 -5.00 -17.92
C ILE A 81 0.09 -4.80 -19.05
N ARG A 82 -0.27 -5.08 -20.31
CA ARG A 82 0.59 -4.78 -21.48
C ARG A 82 0.83 -3.28 -21.65
N GLU A 83 -0.20 -2.46 -21.49
CA GLU A 83 -0.03 -1.00 -21.53
C GLU A 83 0.97 -0.54 -20.45
N PHE A 84 0.89 -1.12 -19.24
CA PHE A 84 1.82 -0.82 -18.15
C PHE A 84 3.26 -1.23 -18.46
N SER A 85 3.48 -2.43 -19.02
CA SER A 85 4.84 -2.89 -19.38
C SER A 85 5.50 -2.00 -20.43
N LEU A 86 4.72 -1.42 -21.35
CA LEU A 86 5.22 -0.48 -22.35
C LEU A 86 5.47 0.94 -21.82
N ILE A 87 4.79 1.36 -20.76
CA ILE A 87 4.92 2.71 -20.17
C ILE A 87 6.09 2.79 -19.19
N SER A 88 6.17 1.83 -18.27
CA SER A 88 7.26 1.77 -17.29
C SER A 88 7.70 0.37 -16.95
N GLY A 89 6.78 -0.58 -16.82
CA GLY A 89 7.10 -1.98 -16.51
C GLY A 89 7.94 -2.13 -15.23
N LYS A 90 7.66 -1.34 -14.19
CA LYS A 90 8.39 -1.44 -12.91
C LYS A 90 7.72 -2.43 -11.96
N ASP A 91 6.92 -1.97 -11.01
CA ASP A 91 6.28 -2.87 -10.04
C ASP A 91 4.80 -3.09 -10.38
N LEU A 92 4.43 -4.34 -10.66
CA LEU A 92 3.06 -4.79 -10.80
C LEU A 92 2.66 -5.59 -9.57
N TYR A 93 1.62 -5.16 -8.87
CA TYR A 93 1.00 -5.93 -7.79
C TYR A 93 -0.31 -6.53 -8.28
N LEU A 94 -0.48 -7.84 -8.07
CA LEU A 94 -1.72 -8.57 -8.34
C LEU A 94 -2.32 -8.97 -7.01
N THR A 95 -3.46 -8.39 -6.62
CA THR A 95 -4.02 -8.48 -5.26
C THR A 95 -5.53 -8.72 -5.31
N ASN A 96 -6.14 -8.94 -4.14
CA ASN A 96 -7.60 -8.99 -3.97
C ASN A 96 -8.29 -9.97 -4.91
N TYR A 97 -7.73 -11.16 -5.12
CA TYR A 97 -8.33 -12.17 -5.99
C TYR A 97 -9.50 -12.88 -5.29
N ASP A 98 -10.53 -13.23 -6.05
CA ASP A 98 -11.60 -14.12 -5.60
C ASP A 98 -11.28 -15.58 -5.92
N ASP A 99 -10.55 -15.81 -7.01
CA ASP A 99 -10.22 -17.12 -7.54
C ASP A 99 -8.72 -17.21 -7.83
N LEU A 100 -8.11 -18.32 -7.43
CA LEU A 100 -6.67 -18.53 -7.54
C LEU A 100 -6.24 -18.69 -9.01
N SER A 101 -7.08 -19.31 -9.85
CA SER A 101 -6.75 -19.54 -11.26
C SER A 101 -6.54 -18.23 -12.03
N LEU A 102 -7.34 -17.19 -11.74
CA LEU A 102 -7.17 -15.88 -12.36
C LEU A 102 -5.86 -15.21 -11.92
N LEU A 103 -5.50 -15.34 -10.64
CA LEU A 103 -4.22 -14.81 -10.14
C LEU A 103 -3.04 -15.49 -10.83
N GLU A 104 -3.06 -16.82 -10.93
CA GLU A 104 -2.01 -17.59 -11.58
C GLU A 104 -1.93 -17.30 -13.09
N GLU A 105 -3.08 -17.24 -13.78
CA GLU A 105 -3.16 -16.91 -15.20
C GLU A 105 -2.52 -15.55 -15.49
N LEU A 106 -2.88 -14.53 -14.70
CA LEU A 106 -2.34 -13.18 -14.85
C LEU A 106 -0.88 -13.09 -14.42
N SER A 107 -0.45 -13.89 -13.45
CA SER A 107 0.97 -14.00 -13.05
C SER A 107 1.82 -14.59 -14.17
N ARG A 108 1.40 -15.73 -14.75
CA ARG A 108 2.05 -16.35 -15.92
C ARG A 108 2.09 -15.39 -17.10
N PHE A 109 0.99 -14.71 -17.38
CA PHE A 109 0.94 -13.71 -18.45
C PHE A 109 1.91 -12.54 -18.20
N SER A 110 1.91 -11.97 -17.00
CA SER A 110 2.75 -10.82 -16.65
C SER A 110 4.24 -11.18 -16.69
N ALA A 111 4.60 -12.40 -16.32
CA ALA A 111 5.96 -12.94 -16.39
C ALA A 111 6.53 -13.02 -17.83
N THR A 112 5.68 -12.99 -18.86
CA THR A 112 6.13 -12.95 -20.27
C THR A 112 6.40 -11.54 -20.79
N LEU A 113 6.10 -10.51 -19.99
CA LEU A 113 6.24 -9.11 -20.38
C LEU A 113 7.49 -8.50 -19.75
N PRO A 114 8.03 -7.39 -20.30
CA PRO A 114 9.17 -6.68 -19.73
C PRO A 114 8.73 -5.85 -18.50
N ILE A 115 8.32 -6.55 -17.44
CA ILE A 115 7.98 -5.97 -16.13
C ILE A 115 9.07 -6.40 -15.15
N GLU A 116 9.75 -5.44 -14.53
CA GLU A 116 10.87 -5.65 -13.61
C GLU A 116 10.46 -6.49 -12.41
N ASN A 117 9.31 -6.18 -11.81
CA ASN A 117 8.82 -6.86 -10.62
C ASN A 117 7.32 -7.17 -10.74
N VAL A 118 6.98 -8.46 -10.69
CA VAL A 118 5.59 -8.94 -10.62
C VAL A 118 5.35 -9.56 -9.26
N TYR A 119 4.47 -8.97 -8.47
CA TYR A 119 4.15 -9.35 -7.10
C TYR A 119 2.72 -9.89 -7.00
N PRO A 120 2.49 -11.20 -7.20
CA PRO A 120 1.25 -11.83 -6.78
C PRO A 120 1.19 -11.86 -5.25
N VAL A 121 0.15 -11.26 -4.68
CA VAL A 121 -0.04 -11.22 -3.23
C VAL A 121 -1.06 -12.27 -2.83
N VAL A 122 -0.57 -13.38 -2.26
CA VAL A 122 -1.32 -14.60 -1.98
C VAL A 122 -1.58 -14.69 -0.47
N ARG A 123 -2.76 -15.12 -0.06
CA ARG A 123 -3.02 -15.41 1.35
C ARG A 123 -2.29 -16.69 1.76
N LEU A 124 -1.85 -16.77 3.01
CA LEU A 124 -1.15 -17.93 3.57
C LEU A 124 -1.88 -19.26 3.29
N GLU A 125 -3.21 -19.28 3.44
CA GLU A 125 -4.07 -20.47 3.21
C GLU A 125 -4.22 -20.90 1.73
N ASP A 126 -3.82 -20.05 0.79
CA ASP A 126 -3.86 -20.35 -0.63
C ASP A 126 -2.47 -20.61 -1.20
N PHE A 127 -1.39 -20.28 -0.48
CA PHE A 127 -0.03 -20.25 -1.02
C PHE A 127 0.48 -21.63 -1.47
N GLU A 128 0.31 -22.68 -0.65
CA GLU A 128 0.74 -24.05 -1.00
C GLU A 128 0.02 -24.61 -2.24
N ARG A 129 -1.15 -24.06 -2.58
CA ARG A 129 -1.95 -24.47 -3.74
C ARG A 129 -1.71 -23.61 -4.97
N ALA A 130 -0.97 -22.51 -4.85
CA ALA A 130 -0.76 -21.57 -5.92
C ALA A 130 0.37 -22.04 -6.83
N ASP A 131 0.07 -22.22 -8.12
CA ASP A 131 1.08 -22.52 -9.14
C ASP A 131 1.54 -21.23 -9.82
N LEU A 132 2.63 -20.65 -9.30
CA LEU A 132 3.19 -19.38 -9.74
C LEU A 132 4.51 -19.58 -10.53
N PRO A 133 4.77 -18.79 -11.59
CA PRO A 133 6.04 -18.86 -12.32
C PRO A 133 7.23 -18.54 -11.43
N SER A 134 8.37 -19.19 -11.66
CA SER A 134 9.60 -18.96 -10.87
C SER A 134 10.19 -17.55 -10.98
N ASN A 135 9.83 -16.78 -12.01
CA ASN A 135 10.34 -15.42 -12.23
C ASN A 135 9.40 -14.31 -11.71
N VAL A 136 8.33 -14.65 -10.99
CA VAL A 136 7.56 -13.67 -10.21
C VAL A 136 8.08 -13.60 -8.78
N LYS A 137 7.57 -12.65 -7.99
CA LYS A 137 7.99 -12.39 -6.61
C LYS A 137 6.79 -12.51 -5.66
N PRO A 138 6.39 -13.73 -5.28
CA PRO A 138 5.20 -13.91 -4.46
C PRO A 138 5.32 -13.22 -3.11
N ILE A 139 4.28 -12.49 -2.70
CA ILE A 139 4.15 -11.94 -1.35
C ILE A 139 3.09 -12.75 -0.62
N VAL A 140 3.48 -13.39 0.48
CA VAL A 140 2.56 -14.18 1.31
C VAL A 140 1.97 -13.29 2.40
N GLU A 141 0.66 -13.12 2.40
CA GLU A 141 -0.06 -12.37 3.43
C GLU A 141 -0.49 -13.29 4.57
N ALA A 142 -0.20 -12.88 5.81
CA ALA A 142 -0.60 -13.60 7.00
C ALA A 142 -0.90 -12.65 8.16
N ARG A 143 -1.78 -13.08 9.06
CA ARG A 143 -1.93 -12.45 10.37
C ARG A 143 -0.89 -13.00 11.34
N TYR A 144 -0.32 -12.13 12.18
CA TYR A 144 0.52 -12.54 13.29
C TYR A 144 -0.27 -13.45 14.26
N SER A 145 0.22 -14.68 14.42
CA SER A 145 -0.20 -15.65 15.42
C SER A 145 0.88 -16.72 15.53
N SER A 146 0.99 -17.39 16.68
CA SER A 146 1.97 -18.47 16.85
C SER A 146 1.80 -19.60 15.83
N GLU A 147 0.57 -19.86 15.38
CA GLU A 147 0.28 -20.85 14.34
C GLU A 147 0.77 -20.39 12.96
N ASN A 148 0.46 -19.16 12.58
CA ASN A 148 0.87 -18.64 11.26
C ASN A 148 2.38 -18.45 11.16
N ILE A 149 3.05 -18.02 12.24
CA ILE A 149 4.52 -17.93 12.27
C ILE A 149 5.16 -19.30 12.01
N LYS A 150 4.65 -20.38 12.60
CA LYS A 150 5.14 -21.75 12.33
C LYS A 150 4.93 -22.15 10.87
N LYS A 151 3.78 -21.81 10.27
CA LYS A 151 3.52 -22.07 8.85
C LYS A 151 4.50 -21.30 7.96
N LEU A 152 4.70 -20.01 8.23
CA LEU A 152 5.60 -19.14 7.48
C LEU A 152 7.07 -19.60 7.53
N GLN A 153 7.50 -20.24 8.62
CA GLN A 153 8.86 -20.80 8.72
C GLN A 153 9.13 -21.93 7.74
N ASN A 154 8.08 -22.62 7.27
CA ASN A 154 8.20 -23.73 6.31
C ASN A 154 7.94 -23.29 4.86
N ILE A 155 7.67 -22.01 4.63
CA ILE A 155 7.41 -21.51 3.28
C ILE A 155 8.74 -21.31 2.55
N GLU A 156 8.87 -22.04 1.45
CA GLU A 156 9.91 -21.88 0.44
C GLU A 156 9.36 -20.98 -0.70
N ASP A 157 10.26 -20.35 -1.47
CA ASP A 157 9.94 -19.57 -2.67
C ASP A 157 9.08 -18.30 -2.51
N ALA A 158 8.70 -17.92 -1.28
CA ALA A 158 8.14 -16.60 -1.04
C ALA A 158 9.23 -15.51 -1.15
N HIS A 159 8.96 -14.47 -1.95
CA HIS A 159 9.84 -13.31 -1.99
C HIS A 159 9.76 -12.50 -0.69
N ALA A 160 8.54 -12.29 -0.20
CA ALA A 160 8.29 -11.56 1.03
C ALA A 160 7.05 -12.07 1.77
N VAL A 161 6.97 -11.76 3.06
CA VAL A 161 5.76 -11.92 3.88
C VAL A 161 5.20 -10.55 4.24
N LEU A 162 3.92 -10.35 3.96
CA LEU A 162 3.12 -9.23 4.45
C LEU A 162 2.44 -9.64 5.76
N LEU A 163 3.06 -9.31 6.89
CA LEU A 163 2.63 -9.75 8.21
C LEU A 163 1.76 -8.67 8.89
N MET A 164 0.47 -8.96 9.03
CA MET A 164 -0.48 -8.10 9.75
C MET A 164 -0.34 -8.28 11.25
N ILE A 165 -0.07 -7.20 11.99
CA ILE A 165 0.21 -7.27 13.43
C ILE A 165 -0.44 -6.13 14.21
N LYS A 166 -0.94 -6.40 15.42
CA LYS A 166 -1.40 -5.34 16.33
C LYS A 166 -0.21 -4.59 16.93
N GLY A 167 -0.42 -3.33 17.28
CA GLY A 167 0.64 -2.51 17.87
C GLY A 167 1.28 -3.12 19.13
N SER A 168 0.45 -3.59 20.06
CA SER A 168 0.86 -4.30 21.28
C SER A 168 1.73 -5.54 21.03
N GLU A 169 1.64 -6.14 19.84
CA GLU A 169 2.35 -7.39 19.51
C GLU A 169 3.69 -7.16 18.81
N ILE A 170 4.01 -5.92 18.40
CA ILE A 170 5.22 -5.59 17.63
C ILE A 170 6.52 -6.02 18.35
N LYS A 171 6.55 -6.00 19.68
CA LYS A 171 7.75 -6.41 20.43
C LYS A 171 8.08 -7.89 20.25
N ASN A 172 7.07 -8.72 19.94
CA ASN A 172 7.21 -10.17 19.86
C ASN A 172 7.88 -10.65 18.57
N ILE A 173 8.00 -9.79 17.56
CA ILE A 173 8.57 -10.15 16.25
C ILE A 173 10.05 -9.76 16.10
N LYS A 174 10.66 -9.14 17.12
CA LYS A 174 12.06 -8.67 17.06
C LYS A 174 13.08 -9.80 16.92
N ASP A 175 12.78 -10.97 17.47
CA ASP A 175 13.73 -12.09 17.54
C ASP A 175 13.26 -13.30 16.73
N LEU A 176 12.26 -13.13 15.86
CA LEU A 176 11.77 -14.23 15.04
C LEU A 176 12.71 -14.47 13.85
N PRO A 177 13.16 -15.71 13.62
CA PRO A 177 13.93 -16.04 12.44
C PRO A 177 12.99 -16.06 11.22
N PHE A 178 13.25 -15.17 10.27
CA PHE A 178 12.54 -15.11 9.00
C PHE A 178 13.50 -15.49 7.87
N SER A 179 13.06 -16.37 6.96
CA SER A 179 13.84 -16.85 5.81
C SER A 179 13.77 -15.94 4.59
N CYS A 180 12.80 -15.01 4.55
CA CYS A 180 12.52 -14.12 3.44
C CYS A 180 12.26 -12.68 3.93
N GLU A 181 12.09 -11.74 3.00
CA GLU A 181 11.80 -10.35 3.32
C GLU A 181 10.50 -10.20 4.12
N ILE A 182 10.48 -9.37 5.15
CA ILE A 182 9.28 -9.13 5.95
C ILE A 182 8.80 -7.69 5.82
N TYR A 183 7.53 -7.54 5.45
CA TYR A 183 6.79 -6.29 5.40
C TYR A 183 5.80 -6.26 6.56
N ILE A 184 6.11 -5.48 7.59
CA ILE A 184 5.28 -5.39 8.79
C ILE A 184 4.12 -4.43 8.53
N ASP A 185 2.92 -4.99 8.46
CA ASP A 185 1.66 -4.28 8.29
C ASP A 185 0.98 -4.08 9.64
N VAL A 186 1.21 -2.92 10.25
CA VAL A 186 0.65 -2.58 11.55
C VAL A 186 -0.83 -2.22 11.42
N LEU A 187 -1.64 -2.75 12.34
CA LEU A 187 -3.05 -2.46 12.45
C LEU A 187 -3.28 -1.17 13.26
N PHE A 188 -3.69 -0.11 12.57
CA PHE A 188 -4.01 1.19 13.14
C PHE A 188 -5.44 1.18 13.72
N PRO A 189 -5.63 1.48 15.01
CA PRO A 189 -6.97 1.58 15.58
C PRO A 189 -7.66 2.81 15.02
N GLY A 190 -9.00 2.85 14.91
CA GLY A 190 -9.73 3.98 14.29
C GLY A 190 -9.64 5.34 15.00
N SER A 191 -8.75 5.53 15.99
CA SER A 191 -8.42 6.84 16.55
C SER A 191 -7.04 6.81 17.23
N LEU A 192 -6.35 7.96 17.23
CA LEU A 192 -5.07 8.18 17.91
C LEU A 192 -5.09 7.74 19.38
N LYS A 193 -6.20 7.99 20.09
CA LYS A 193 -6.35 7.68 21.52
C LYS A 193 -6.22 6.20 21.86
N ARG A 194 -6.38 5.32 20.87
CA ARG A 194 -6.32 3.86 21.03
C ARG A 194 -5.00 3.27 20.55
N VAL A 195 -4.08 4.11 20.06
CA VAL A 195 -2.79 3.64 19.56
C VAL A 195 -1.91 3.20 20.74
N ASP A 196 -1.42 1.98 20.65
CA ASP A 196 -0.60 1.30 21.67
C ASP A 196 0.86 1.06 21.19
N PHE A 197 1.29 1.78 20.16
CA PHE A 197 2.62 1.66 19.55
C PHE A 197 3.23 3.02 19.21
N ASP A 198 4.54 3.04 18.97
CA ASP A 198 5.26 4.27 18.60
C ASP A 198 4.91 4.71 17.17
N LEU A 199 4.08 5.76 17.07
CA LEU A 199 3.67 6.36 15.80
C LEU A 199 4.80 7.09 15.10
N MET A 200 5.74 7.67 15.85
CA MET A 200 6.87 8.36 15.23
C MET A 200 7.73 7.34 14.49
N GLU A 201 8.03 6.20 15.11
CA GLU A 201 8.80 5.14 14.45
C GLU A 201 8.02 4.48 13.30
N ALA A 202 6.73 4.18 13.50
CA ALA A 202 5.87 3.65 12.45
C ALA A 202 5.85 4.56 11.21
N LYS A 203 5.75 5.87 11.43
CA LYS A 203 5.73 6.86 10.36
C LYS A 203 7.13 7.28 9.90
N ARG A 204 8.22 7.01 10.59
CA ARG A 204 9.56 7.49 10.20
C ARG A 204 9.96 7.02 8.80
N THR A 205 10.52 7.92 7.98
CA THR A 205 11.16 7.59 6.70
C THR A 205 12.61 8.06 6.71
N PHE A 206 13.49 7.23 6.15
CA PHE A 206 14.93 7.55 6.05
C PHE A 206 15.28 8.34 4.78
N LYS A 207 14.34 8.44 3.84
CA LYS A 207 14.48 9.29 2.65
C LYS A 207 13.57 10.50 2.78
N VAL A 208 14.11 11.61 2.26
CA VAL A 208 13.49 12.93 2.22
C VAL A 208 12.62 13.00 0.98
N HIS A 209 11.36 13.44 1.13
CA HIS A 209 10.41 13.58 0.02
C HIS A 209 9.97 15.03 -0.14
N ASN A 210 10.53 15.75 -1.11
CA ASN A 210 10.34 17.21 -1.22
C ASN A 210 9.33 17.65 -2.29
N ASN A 211 9.19 16.90 -3.38
CA ASN A 211 8.43 17.33 -4.57
C ASN A 211 7.21 16.46 -4.88
N PHE A 212 7.17 15.26 -4.30
CA PHE A 212 6.19 14.22 -4.59
C PHE A 212 5.71 13.61 -3.29
N HIS A 213 4.44 13.19 -3.27
CA HIS A 213 3.88 12.47 -2.14
C HIS A 213 4.63 11.14 -1.94
N PRO A 214 5.10 10.78 -0.73
CA PRO A 214 6.00 9.63 -0.48
C PRO A 214 5.42 8.24 -0.80
N CYS A 215 4.09 8.08 -0.77
CA CYS A 215 3.43 6.80 -1.08
C CYS A 215 2.58 6.81 -2.37
N LEU A 216 1.79 7.87 -2.62
CA LEU A 216 0.86 7.96 -3.74
C LEU A 216 1.55 8.21 -5.10
N SER A 217 2.72 8.84 -5.13
CA SER A 217 3.33 9.29 -6.38
C SER A 217 3.84 8.15 -7.22
N GLY A 218 3.47 8.11 -8.49
CA GLY A 218 3.83 6.99 -9.36
C GLY A 218 3.03 5.73 -9.09
N THR A 219 2.05 5.76 -8.20
CA THR A 219 1.11 4.66 -7.95
C THR A 219 -0.18 4.88 -8.73
N LEU A 220 -0.67 3.81 -9.36
CA LEU A 220 -2.01 3.72 -9.93
C LEU A 220 -2.61 2.39 -9.50
N ALA A 221 -3.80 2.42 -8.90
CA ALA A 221 -4.57 1.21 -8.63
C ALA A 221 -5.74 1.11 -9.58
N ILE A 222 -6.03 -0.09 -10.07
CA ILE A 222 -7.20 -0.39 -10.89
C ILE A 222 -8.02 -1.46 -10.16
N THR A 223 -9.28 -1.14 -9.87
CA THR A 223 -10.19 -2.12 -9.26
C THR A 223 -10.57 -3.20 -10.27
N ARG A 224 -11.16 -4.30 -9.78
CA ARG A 224 -11.69 -5.38 -10.62
C ARG A 224 -12.70 -4.92 -11.68
N GLU A 225 -13.37 -3.82 -11.40
CA GLU A 225 -14.43 -3.20 -12.19
C GLU A 225 -13.90 -2.14 -13.15
N GLY A 226 -12.60 -1.84 -13.10
CA GLY A 226 -11.94 -0.88 -13.97
C GLY A 226 -11.78 0.51 -13.37
N PHE A 227 -12.26 0.80 -12.15
CA PHE A 227 -12.05 2.12 -11.56
C PHE A 227 -10.57 2.37 -11.27
N ALA A 228 -10.05 3.45 -11.83
CA ALA A 228 -8.68 3.90 -11.58
C ALA A 228 -8.63 4.81 -10.34
N LEU A 229 -7.71 4.53 -9.43
CA LEU A 229 -7.58 5.16 -8.11
C LEU A 229 -6.11 5.56 -7.84
N PRO A 230 -5.86 6.64 -7.06
CA PRO A 230 -4.50 6.99 -6.62
C PRO A 230 -3.94 6.02 -5.57
N CYS A 231 -4.82 5.31 -4.87
CA CYS A 231 -4.53 4.27 -3.88
C CYS A 231 -5.76 3.36 -3.82
N PRO A 232 -5.61 2.03 -3.70
CA PRO A 232 -6.76 1.12 -3.70
C PRO A 232 -7.68 1.30 -2.49
N LEU A 233 -7.17 1.90 -1.39
CA LEU A 233 -7.95 2.23 -0.20
C LEU A 233 -8.66 3.60 -0.28
N LEU A 234 -8.36 4.42 -1.29
CA LEU A 234 -9.02 5.72 -1.53
C LEU A 234 -10.17 5.59 -2.54
N ARG A 235 -11.08 4.63 -2.32
CA ARG A 235 -12.12 4.22 -3.30
C ARG A 235 -13.08 5.34 -3.73
N LYS A 236 -13.26 6.39 -2.93
CA LYS A 236 -14.08 7.57 -3.28
C LYS A 236 -13.39 8.52 -4.27
N PHE A 237 -12.12 8.30 -4.58
CA PHE A 237 -11.29 9.20 -5.38
C PHE A 237 -10.99 8.64 -6.77
N ILE A 238 -12.04 8.29 -7.52
CA ILE A 238 -11.94 7.77 -8.89
C ILE A 238 -11.31 8.82 -9.83
N VAL A 239 -10.25 8.43 -10.53
CA VAL A 239 -9.54 9.29 -11.50
C VAL A 239 -9.83 8.91 -12.96
N GLY A 240 -10.45 7.76 -13.20
CA GLY A 240 -10.87 7.30 -14.53
C GLY A 240 -11.47 5.89 -14.51
N ASN A 241 -11.91 5.41 -15.67
CA ASN A 241 -12.41 4.05 -15.88
C ASN A 241 -11.56 3.34 -16.94
N ALA A 242 -10.82 2.30 -16.54
CA ALA A 242 -9.94 1.52 -17.40
C ALA A 242 -10.69 0.57 -18.34
N LYS A 243 -12.01 0.40 -18.19
CA LYS A 243 -12.85 -0.23 -19.23
C LYS A 243 -12.92 0.61 -20.50
N GLU A 244 -12.88 1.93 -20.35
CA GLU A 244 -13.11 2.90 -21.45
C GLU A 244 -11.82 3.61 -21.87
N LEU A 245 -10.90 3.82 -20.92
CA LEU A 245 -9.70 4.61 -21.12
C LEU A 245 -8.44 3.73 -21.10
N SER A 246 -7.46 4.11 -21.91
CA SER A 246 -6.09 3.62 -21.78
C SER A 246 -5.41 4.16 -20.51
N LEU A 247 -4.37 3.48 -20.04
CA LEU A 247 -3.50 3.96 -18.97
C LEU A 247 -2.89 5.31 -19.32
N LYS A 248 -2.50 5.53 -20.58
CA LYS A 248 -1.94 6.81 -21.04
C LYS A 248 -2.93 7.97 -20.89
N GLU A 249 -4.22 7.73 -21.07
CA GLU A 249 -5.27 8.73 -20.85
C GLU A 249 -5.53 8.98 -19.37
N ILE A 250 -5.61 7.91 -18.56
CA ILE A 250 -5.75 8.00 -17.10
C ILE A 250 -4.57 8.78 -16.49
N LEU A 251 -3.35 8.53 -16.94
CA LEU A 251 -2.14 9.20 -16.47
C LEU A 251 -2.11 10.70 -16.78
N ARG A 252 -2.90 11.19 -17.74
CA ARG A 252 -3.02 12.63 -18.04
C ARG A 252 -4.06 13.33 -17.16
N LYS A 253 -4.85 12.60 -16.37
CA LYS A 253 -5.90 13.18 -15.54
C LYS A 253 -5.28 14.03 -14.44
N ARG A 254 -5.68 15.32 -14.41
CA ARG A 254 -5.22 16.30 -13.41
C ARG A 254 -5.47 15.82 -11.98
N ARG A 255 -6.60 15.15 -11.73
CA ARG A 255 -6.96 14.60 -10.41
C ARG A 255 -5.90 13.62 -9.89
N LEU A 256 -5.41 12.70 -10.72
CA LEU A 256 -4.34 11.78 -10.35
C LEU A 256 -3.03 12.52 -10.04
N LYS A 257 -2.66 13.48 -10.91
CA LYS A 257 -1.44 14.28 -10.71
C LYS A 257 -1.49 15.12 -9.43
N ARG A 258 -2.68 15.55 -9.00
CA ARG A 258 -2.86 16.25 -7.71
C ARG A 258 -2.50 15.34 -6.54
N PHE A 259 -2.93 14.08 -6.54
CA PHE A 259 -2.54 13.12 -5.51
C PHE A 259 -1.04 12.81 -5.51
N TRP A 260 -0.42 12.69 -6.68
CA TRP A 260 1.03 12.50 -6.77
C TRP A 260 1.82 13.72 -6.28
N LYS A 261 1.26 14.93 -6.41
CA LYS A 261 1.93 16.15 -5.96
C LYS A 261 1.55 16.59 -4.56
N LEU A 262 0.59 15.92 -3.91
CA LEU A 262 0.09 16.25 -2.58
C LEU A 262 1.21 16.10 -1.54
N GLY A 263 2.03 17.14 -1.41
CA GLY A 263 3.12 17.17 -0.47
C GLY A 263 2.64 17.62 0.90
N LYS A 264 3.42 17.32 1.94
CA LYS A 264 3.10 17.77 3.30
C LYS A 264 3.06 19.28 3.49
N LYS A 265 3.67 20.05 2.59
CA LYS A 265 3.57 21.52 2.57
C LYS A 265 2.16 22.03 2.25
N GLU A 266 1.33 21.20 1.62
CA GLU A 266 -0.07 21.51 1.33
C GLU A 266 -1.00 21.20 2.52
N ILE A 267 -0.52 20.47 3.54
CA ILE A 267 -1.29 20.12 4.74
C ILE A 267 -0.90 21.09 5.85
N GLU A 268 -1.86 21.85 6.37
CA GLU A 268 -1.60 22.96 7.29
C GLU A 268 -0.78 22.56 8.53
N GLY A 269 -1.17 21.48 9.22
CA GLY A 269 -0.43 20.97 10.38
C GLY A 269 0.97 20.42 10.05
N CYS A 270 1.25 20.07 8.79
CA CYS A 270 2.56 19.56 8.37
C CYS A 270 3.46 20.63 7.71
N LYS A 271 2.91 21.76 7.29
CA LYS A 271 3.62 22.78 6.49
C LYS A 271 4.90 23.27 7.17
N LEU A 272 4.81 23.54 8.47
CA LEU A 272 5.94 24.01 9.30
C LEU A 272 6.51 22.92 10.22
N CYS A 273 6.05 21.66 10.07
CA CYS A 273 6.54 20.56 10.89
C CYS A 273 7.99 20.20 10.50
N PRO A 274 8.93 20.15 11.45
CA PRO A 274 10.33 19.85 11.16
C PRO A 274 10.52 18.42 10.63
N PHE A 275 9.59 17.51 10.92
CA PHE A 275 9.61 16.12 10.47
C PHE A 275 8.89 15.90 9.13
N ASN A 276 8.42 16.96 8.46
CA ASN A 276 7.53 16.79 7.31
C ASN A 276 8.17 15.95 6.18
N SER A 277 9.47 16.08 5.96
CA SER A 277 10.21 15.40 4.90
C SER A 277 10.60 13.97 5.24
N THR A 278 10.63 13.60 6.53
CA THR A 278 11.07 12.29 7.05
C THR A 278 9.95 11.52 7.74
N CYS A 279 8.70 11.82 7.43
CA CYS A 279 7.55 11.10 7.97
C CYS A 279 6.68 10.61 6.81
N HIS A 280 6.27 9.36 6.89
CA HIS A 280 5.40 8.67 5.96
C HIS A 280 3.99 9.20 6.14
N ASP A 281 3.31 9.32 5.01
CA ASP A 281 1.98 9.87 4.95
C ASP A 281 1.02 8.89 4.29
N CYS A 282 0.25 8.16 5.10
CA CYS A 282 -0.81 7.30 4.57
C CYS A 282 -2.14 8.07 4.54
N ARG A 283 -2.38 8.80 3.44
CA ARG A 283 -3.64 9.54 3.21
C ARG A 283 -4.89 8.67 3.33
N ALA A 284 -4.79 7.37 3.06
CA ALA A 284 -5.90 6.43 3.21
C ALA A 284 -6.29 6.22 4.69
N LEU A 285 -5.30 6.01 5.57
CA LEU A 285 -5.54 5.87 7.01
C LEU A 285 -6.09 7.17 7.60
N GLU A 286 -5.48 8.30 7.27
CA GLU A 286 -5.95 9.62 7.73
C GLU A 286 -7.38 9.90 7.26
N TYR A 287 -7.69 9.64 5.99
CA TYR A 287 -9.04 9.80 5.45
C TYR A 287 -10.06 8.88 6.12
N TYR A 288 -9.70 7.62 6.37
CA TYR A 288 -10.62 6.67 7.00
C TYR A 288 -10.95 7.06 8.44
N ALA A 289 -9.96 7.54 9.19
CA ALA A 289 -10.14 7.89 10.59
C ALA A 289 -10.78 9.28 10.79
N SER A 290 -10.48 10.26 9.94
CA SER A 290 -10.97 11.64 10.09
C SER A 290 -12.15 12.00 9.17
N GLY A 291 -12.37 11.26 8.09
CA GLY A 291 -13.29 11.64 7.00
C GLY A 291 -12.77 12.74 6.08
N ASP A 292 -11.54 13.24 6.30
CA ASP A 292 -10.91 14.31 5.52
C ASP A 292 -9.59 13.85 4.91
N ILE A 293 -9.40 14.10 3.61
CA ILE A 293 -8.16 13.74 2.90
C ILE A 293 -6.97 14.57 3.37
N MET A 294 -7.23 15.74 3.96
CA MET A 294 -6.24 16.61 4.57
C MET A 294 -6.11 16.38 6.09
N GLY A 295 -6.87 15.44 6.65
CA GLY A 295 -6.84 15.10 8.07
C GLY A 295 -5.48 14.60 8.57
N LEU A 296 -5.32 14.68 9.89
CA LEU A 296 -4.10 14.35 10.64
C LEU A 296 -4.42 13.60 11.95
N GLU A 297 -5.42 12.71 11.92
CA GLU A 297 -5.82 11.90 13.10
C GLU A 297 -4.62 11.15 13.68
N TYR A 298 -3.79 10.51 12.85
CA TYR A 298 -2.65 9.74 13.36
C TYR A 298 -1.37 10.57 13.49
N CYS A 299 -1.46 11.90 13.59
CA CYS A 299 -0.31 12.74 13.91
C CYS A 299 -0.11 12.76 15.44
N PRO A 300 1.04 12.31 15.96
CA PRO A 300 1.31 12.33 17.39
C PRO A 300 1.74 13.71 17.92
N LEU A 301 1.84 14.73 17.05
CA LEU A 301 2.26 16.08 17.45
C LEU A 301 1.04 16.95 17.73
N ASP A 302 1.13 17.71 18.81
CA ASP A 302 0.15 18.75 19.11
C ASP A 302 0.26 19.88 18.08
N HIS A 303 -0.86 20.17 17.43
CA HIS A 303 -0.98 21.30 16.52
C HIS A 303 -1.58 22.49 17.29
N PRO A 304 -0.93 23.67 17.31
CA PRO A 304 -1.36 24.86 18.10
C PRO A 304 -2.74 25.42 17.74
N LEU A 305 -3.35 24.90 16.69
CA LEU A 305 -4.71 25.18 16.28
C LEU A 305 -5.42 23.83 16.31
N GLY A 306 -6.55 23.74 17.02
CA GLY A 306 -7.37 22.54 17.15
C GLY A 306 -7.94 22.05 15.81
N TYR A 307 -7.06 21.57 14.91
CA TYR A 307 -7.38 20.94 13.64
C TYR A 307 -7.77 19.48 13.80
N ASN A 308 -7.89 19.00 15.04
CA ASN A 308 -8.72 17.86 15.34
C ASN A 308 -10.18 18.32 15.30
N VAL A 309 -10.88 17.85 14.26
CA VAL A 309 -12.34 17.85 14.09
C VAL A 309 -12.92 19.09 13.37
N GLN A 310 -13.38 18.83 12.13
CA GLN A 310 -14.44 19.55 11.42
C GLN A 310 -14.21 21.05 11.12
N LYS A 311 -13.59 21.37 9.96
CA LYS A 311 -14.01 22.45 9.03
C LYS A 311 -12.99 22.63 7.90
N SER A 312 -13.18 21.93 6.79
CA SER A 312 -12.84 22.43 5.44
C SER A 312 -13.50 21.60 4.34
N PHE A 313 -14.82 21.38 4.45
CA PHE A 313 -15.60 20.67 3.43
C PHE A 313 -16.01 21.55 2.23
N MET A 314 -15.39 22.74 2.03
CA MET A 314 -15.96 23.74 1.12
C MET A 314 -15.01 24.31 0.04
N LEU A 315 -13.87 23.67 -0.24
CA LEU A 315 -13.00 24.07 -1.37
C LEU A 315 -12.56 22.91 -2.28
N TRP A 316 -13.03 21.69 -2.02
CA TRP A 316 -12.72 20.49 -2.84
C TRP A 316 -13.92 20.00 -3.67
N LYS A 317 -14.90 20.87 -3.92
CA LYS A 317 -15.88 20.66 -4.99
C LYS A 317 -15.49 21.50 -6.20
N ILE A 318 -15.07 20.79 -7.25
CA ILE A 318 -15.21 21.16 -8.66
C ILE A 318 -14.42 22.42 -9.07
N LYS A 319 -13.16 22.20 -9.48
CA LYS A 319 -12.53 22.76 -10.70
C LYS A 319 -11.39 21.84 -11.13
#